data_AF-A0A9W9PQ21-F1
#
_entry.id   AF-A0A9W9PQ21-F1
#
_cell.length_a   1.000
_cell.length_b   1.000
_cell.length_c   1.000
_cell.angle_alpha   90.00
_cell.angle_beta   90.00
_cell.angle_gamma   90.00
#
_symmetry.space_group_name_H-M   'P 1'
#
loop_
_entity.id
_entity.type
_entity.pdbx_description
1 polymer ?
#
loop_
_entity_poly.entity_id
_entity_poly.type
_entity_poly.pdbx_seq_one_letter_code
_entity_poly.pdbx_strand_id
1 'polypeptide(L)'
;MSSPRIAVLVNSPPSNQDFWNLIQIAWTECFKAVAPTATVHFYDPVIEQKFPDATNYDLIALSGGKADASSSESWVLGVEYVRTVVRDAPKTKILGSSAYYQGVWWCCRTCTHGSYSKYPQRAPELHDREAAKAAPDFIHHAVNHECFVSEANKVLTFQAHPGISNVLAKKMLLEEDPVYNGNASAAALEQEVQKLDHPTDGLKLLN
;
A
#
# COMPACT_ATOMS: atom_id res chain seq x y z
N MET A 1 10.18 -3.32 -25.95
CA MET A 1 10.32 -3.57 -24.50
C MET A 1 9.38 -4.70 -24.14
N SER A 2 9.79 -5.65 -23.30
CA SER A 2 8.90 -6.72 -22.81
C SER A 2 7.82 -6.13 -21.93
N SER A 3 6.63 -6.74 -21.92
CA SER A 3 5.54 -6.25 -21.07
C SER A 3 5.84 -6.54 -19.60
N PRO A 4 5.69 -5.57 -18.67
CA PRO A 4 5.94 -5.79 -17.26
C PRO A 4 5.02 -6.85 -16.67
N ARG A 5 5.59 -7.73 -15.84
CA ARG A 5 4.85 -8.69 -15.02
C ARG A 5 4.81 -8.20 -13.59
N ILE A 6 3.60 -8.04 -13.07
CA ILE A 6 3.35 -7.47 -11.75
C ILE A 6 2.57 -8.48 -10.92
N ALA A 7 3.03 -8.75 -9.70
CA ALA A 7 2.25 -9.47 -8.72
C ALA A 7 1.78 -8.52 -7.61
N VAL A 8 0.54 -8.64 -7.18
CA VAL A 8 -0.05 -7.88 -6.08
C VAL A 8 -0.39 -8.85 -4.96
N LEU A 9 0.24 -8.69 -3.80
CA LEU A 9 -0.09 -9.38 -2.56
C LEU A 9 -1.19 -8.59 -1.86
N VAL A 10 -2.41 -9.14 -1.80
CA VAL A 10 -3.58 -8.46 -1.23
C VAL A 10 -3.67 -8.71 0.26
N ASN A 11 -3.34 -7.70 1.06
CA ASN A 11 -3.32 -7.75 2.53
C ASN A 11 -4.69 -7.61 3.19
N SER A 12 -5.72 -8.21 2.62
CA SER A 12 -7.06 -8.20 3.18
C SER A 12 -7.67 -9.57 2.98
N PRO A 13 -8.26 -10.19 4.03
CA PRO A 13 -8.93 -11.46 3.90
C PRO A 13 -9.98 -11.40 2.77
N PRO A 14 -10.09 -12.43 1.91
CA PRO A 14 -11.11 -12.48 0.87
C PRO A 14 -12.53 -12.77 1.40
N SER A 15 -12.78 -12.61 2.71
CA SER A 15 -14.08 -12.86 3.34
C SER A 15 -15.18 -11.91 2.84
N ASN A 16 -14.81 -10.71 2.37
CA ASN A 16 -15.68 -9.82 1.60
C ASN A 16 -15.23 -9.78 0.13
N GLN A 17 -15.85 -10.61 -0.70
CA GLN A 17 -15.48 -10.74 -2.12
C GLN A 17 -15.63 -9.44 -2.90
N ASP A 18 -16.64 -8.62 -2.59
CA ASP A 18 -16.86 -7.34 -3.29
C ASP A 18 -15.74 -6.36 -2.99
N PHE A 19 -15.30 -6.29 -1.73
CA PHE A 19 -14.15 -5.47 -1.33
C PHE A 19 -12.87 -5.95 -2.02
N TRP A 20 -12.66 -7.26 -2.05
CA TRP A 20 -11.50 -7.87 -2.70
C TRP A 20 -11.46 -7.59 -4.21
N ASN A 21 -12.61 -7.66 -4.88
CA ASN A 21 -12.75 -7.32 -6.30
C ASN A 21 -12.42 -5.84 -6.56
N LEU A 22 -12.87 -4.93 -5.70
CA LEU A 22 -12.57 -3.50 -5.83
C LEU A 22 -11.08 -3.19 -5.64
N ILE A 23 -10.39 -3.88 -4.72
CA ILE A 23 -8.94 -3.79 -4.61
C ILE A 23 -8.28 -4.21 -5.92
N GLN A 24 -8.67 -5.36 -6.49
CA GLN A 24 -8.08 -5.84 -7.74
C GLN A 24 -8.30 -4.87 -8.90
N ILE A 25 -9.50 -4.32 -9.02
CA ILE A 25 -9.85 -3.31 -10.03
C ILE A 25 -8.96 -2.09 -9.87
N ALA A 26 -8.88 -1.52 -8.66
CA ALA A 26 -8.13 -0.30 -8.41
C ALA A 26 -6.63 -0.46 -8.73
N TRP A 27 -6.00 -1.53 -8.27
CA TRP A 27 -4.59 -1.82 -8.61
C TRP A 27 -4.40 -2.04 -10.12
N THR A 28 -5.32 -2.75 -10.77
CA THR A 28 -5.27 -2.98 -12.21
C THR A 28 -5.37 -1.68 -12.98
N GLU A 29 -6.28 -0.78 -12.60
CA GLU A 29 -6.45 0.53 -13.23
C GLU A 29 -5.20 1.40 -13.05
N CYS A 30 -4.65 1.46 -11.84
CA CYS A 30 -3.41 2.21 -11.57
C CYS A 30 -2.24 1.73 -12.44
N PHE A 31 -2.03 0.41 -12.56
CA PHE A 31 -0.95 -0.10 -13.40
C PHE A 31 -1.23 0.07 -14.89
N LYS A 32 -2.48 -0.10 -15.33
CA LYS A 32 -2.85 0.12 -16.74
C LYS A 32 -2.68 1.57 -17.17
N ALA A 33 -2.87 2.53 -16.26
CA ALA A 33 -2.67 3.96 -16.56
C ALA A 33 -1.22 4.28 -16.94
N VAL A 34 -0.23 3.59 -16.35
CA VAL A 34 1.21 3.86 -16.58
C VAL A 34 1.90 2.80 -17.45
N ALA A 35 1.37 1.58 -17.48
CA ALA A 35 1.88 0.45 -18.24
C ALA A 35 0.70 -0.37 -18.81
N PRO A 36 0.04 0.11 -19.88
CA PRO A 36 -1.19 -0.50 -20.42
C PRO A 36 -1.08 -1.97 -20.82
N THR A 37 0.13 -2.43 -21.15
CA THR A 37 0.39 -3.82 -21.55
C THR A 37 0.68 -4.73 -20.36
N ALA A 38 0.91 -4.18 -19.17
CA ALA A 38 1.37 -4.94 -18.01
C ALA A 38 0.39 -6.07 -17.66
N THR A 39 0.95 -7.21 -17.26
CA THR A 39 0.17 -8.33 -16.74
C THR A 39 0.18 -8.25 -15.23
N VAL A 40 -1.01 -8.24 -14.62
CA VAL A 40 -1.19 -8.13 -13.16
C VAL A 40 -1.77 -9.43 -12.63
N HIS A 41 -1.13 -10.02 -11.63
CA HIS A 41 -1.58 -11.22 -10.94
C HIS A 41 -1.81 -10.93 -9.46
N PHE A 42 -2.88 -11.47 -8.90
CA PHE A 42 -3.24 -11.26 -7.49
C PHE A 42 -3.01 -12.53 -6.67
N TYR A 43 -2.54 -12.34 -5.45
CA TYR A 43 -2.21 -13.40 -4.52
C TYR A 43 -2.81 -13.08 -3.15
N ASP A 44 -3.29 -14.13 -2.46
CA ASP A 44 -3.78 -14.06 -1.09
C ASP A 44 -2.70 -14.60 -0.11
N PRO A 45 -1.88 -13.71 0.47
CA PRO A 45 -0.91 -14.09 1.50
C PRO A 45 -1.54 -14.28 2.88
N VAL A 46 -2.82 -13.92 3.07
CA VAL A 46 -3.46 -13.87 4.40
C VAL A 46 -4.10 -15.20 4.73
N ILE A 47 -5.03 -15.67 3.90
CA ILE A 47 -5.77 -16.92 4.15
C ILE A 47 -5.14 -18.08 3.39
N GLU A 48 -4.93 -17.94 2.08
CA GLU A 48 -4.35 -19.01 1.28
C GLU A 48 -2.83 -19.18 1.47
N GLN A 49 -2.15 -18.19 2.07
CA GLN A 49 -0.68 -18.18 2.25
C GLN A 49 0.07 -18.39 0.93
N LYS A 50 -0.49 -17.89 -0.18
CA LYS A 50 0.10 -18.01 -1.51
C LYS A 50 1.00 -16.82 -1.80
N PHE A 51 2.25 -17.11 -2.16
CA PHE A 51 3.24 -16.12 -2.57
C PHE A 51 3.76 -16.45 -3.98
N PRO A 52 4.00 -15.44 -4.83
CA PRO A 52 4.61 -15.67 -6.14
C PRO A 52 6.10 -16.00 -6.00
N ASP A 53 6.62 -16.80 -6.93
CA ASP A 53 8.06 -16.79 -7.20
C ASP A 53 8.43 -15.44 -7.82
N ALA A 54 9.13 -14.62 -7.03
CA ALA A 54 9.47 -13.25 -7.39
C ALA A 54 10.35 -13.13 -8.64
N THR A 55 11.13 -14.17 -8.97
CA THR A 55 12.02 -14.15 -10.14
C THR A 55 11.24 -14.10 -11.47
N ASN A 56 9.94 -14.42 -11.44
CA ASN A 56 9.04 -14.34 -12.59
C ASN A 56 8.38 -12.96 -12.77
N TYR A 57 8.69 -11.99 -11.90
CA TYR A 57 8.04 -10.68 -11.86
C TYR A 57 9.06 -9.54 -11.86
N ASP A 58 8.69 -8.47 -12.54
CA ASP A 58 9.45 -7.21 -12.53
C ASP A 58 9.12 -6.40 -11.27
N LEU A 59 7.88 -6.53 -10.77
CA LEU A 59 7.37 -5.80 -9.61
C LEU A 59 6.50 -6.71 -8.73
N ILE A 60 6.77 -6.66 -7.42
CA ILE A 60 5.86 -7.13 -6.37
C ILE A 60 5.25 -5.90 -5.69
N ALA A 61 3.94 -5.77 -5.73
CA ALA A 61 3.19 -4.77 -5.00
C ALA A 61 2.53 -5.38 -3.76
N LEU A 62 2.61 -4.67 -2.64
CA LEU A 62 2.03 -5.06 -1.36
C LEU A 62 0.87 -4.09 -1.09
N SER A 63 -0.37 -4.59 -1.11
CA SER A 63 -1.52 -3.75 -0.85
C SER A 63 -1.57 -3.35 0.63
N GLY A 64 -2.18 -2.21 0.94
CA GLY A 64 -2.59 -1.90 2.31
C GLY A 64 -3.53 -2.97 2.85
N GLY A 65 -3.67 -3.02 4.17
CA GLY A 65 -4.46 -4.03 4.87
C GLY A 65 -4.81 -3.60 6.29
N LYS A 66 -5.75 -4.33 6.90
CA LYS A 66 -6.18 -4.11 8.30
C LYS A 66 -5.21 -4.69 9.33
N ALA A 67 -4.21 -5.44 8.88
CA ALA A 67 -3.34 -6.20 9.76
C ALA A 67 -2.23 -5.32 10.37
N ASP A 68 -2.12 -5.31 11.70
CA ASP A 68 -1.10 -4.56 12.44
C ASP A 68 0.26 -5.23 12.29
N ALA A 69 1.26 -4.52 11.74
CA ALA A 69 2.61 -5.05 11.50
C ALA A 69 3.35 -5.53 12.75
N SER A 70 2.82 -5.17 13.93
CA SER A 70 3.30 -5.62 15.24
C SER A 70 2.51 -6.79 15.83
N SER A 71 1.44 -7.26 15.15
CA SER A 71 0.66 -8.40 15.64
C SER A 71 1.42 -9.71 15.44
N SER A 72 1.14 -10.69 16.31
CA SER A 72 1.66 -12.06 16.19
C SER A 72 0.93 -12.89 15.13
N GLU A 73 0.15 -12.25 14.26
CA GLU A 73 -0.67 -12.95 13.27
C GLU A 73 0.19 -13.51 12.13
N SER A 74 -0.29 -14.59 11.52
CA SER A 74 0.42 -15.42 10.53
C SER A 74 0.93 -14.66 9.30
N TRP A 75 0.41 -13.47 9.00
CA TRP A 75 0.87 -12.66 7.87
C TRP A 75 2.27 -12.05 8.08
N VAL A 76 2.88 -12.14 9.28
CA VAL A 76 4.31 -11.85 9.50
C VAL A 76 5.22 -12.61 8.52
N LEU A 77 4.72 -13.69 7.88
CA LEU A 77 5.35 -14.37 6.74
C LEU A 77 5.56 -13.47 5.50
N GLY A 78 4.73 -12.46 5.27
CA GLY A 78 4.92 -11.45 4.23
C GLY A 78 6.18 -10.60 4.44
N VAL A 79 6.59 -10.40 5.69
CA VAL A 79 7.86 -9.72 6.02
C VAL A 79 9.05 -10.57 5.59
N GLU A 80 9.01 -11.88 5.86
CA GLU A 80 10.08 -12.80 5.46
C GLU A 80 10.13 -13.01 3.94
N TYR A 81 8.97 -13.03 3.28
CA TYR A 81 8.89 -13.00 1.83
C TYR A 81 9.60 -11.77 1.27
N VAL A 82 9.31 -10.57 1.77
CA VAL A 82 9.99 -9.33 1.35
C VAL A 82 11.50 -9.43 1.53
N ARG A 83 11.99 -9.95 2.68
CA ARG A 83 13.44 -10.17 2.88
C ARG A 83 14.04 -11.08 1.82
N THR A 84 13.36 -12.19 1.54
CA THR A 84 13.78 -13.17 0.55
C THR A 84 13.84 -12.55 -0.85
N VAL A 85 12.83 -11.78 -1.25
CA VAL A 85 12.83 -11.09 -2.55
C VAL A 85 13.96 -10.07 -2.65
N VAL A 86 14.18 -9.26 -1.62
CA VAL A 86 15.26 -8.27 -1.61
C VAL A 86 16.63 -8.94 -1.73
N ARG A 87 16.84 -10.06 -1.03
CA ARG A 87 18.11 -10.80 -1.03
C ARG A 87 18.35 -11.57 -2.33
N ASP A 88 17.33 -12.30 -2.80
CA ASP A 88 17.52 -13.39 -3.77
C ASP A 88 16.99 -13.04 -5.18
N ALA A 89 16.16 -12.00 -5.34
CA ALA A 89 15.59 -11.60 -6.62
C ALA A 89 16.08 -10.20 -7.04
N PRO A 90 17.37 -10.05 -7.45
CA PRO A 90 18.01 -8.74 -7.69
C PRO A 90 17.40 -7.94 -8.85
N LYS A 91 16.57 -8.54 -9.71
CA LYS A 91 15.87 -7.83 -10.79
C LYS A 91 14.46 -7.36 -10.41
N THR A 92 13.85 -7.93 -9.37
CA THR A 92 12.48 -7.65 -8.98
C THR A 92 12.41 -6.44 -8.05
N LYS A 93 11.54 -5.48 -8.35
CA LYS A 93 11.27 -4.34 -7.46
C LYS A 93 10.11 -4.63 -6.51
N ILE A 94 10.06 -3.90 -5.40
CA ILE A 94 8.98 -3.98 -4.42
C ILE A 94 8.32 -2.62 -4.27
N LEU A 95 6.99 -2.61 -4.28
CA LEU A 95 6.15 -1.45 -3.99
C LEU A 95 5.29 -1.75 -2.76
N GLY A 96 5.43 -0.98 -1.68
CA GLY A 96 4.62 -1.12 -0.46
C GLY A 96 3.64 0.03 -0.26
N SER A 97 2.43 -0.26 0.25
CA SER A 97 1.45 0.76 0.64
C SER A 97 0.97 0.61 2.10
N SER A 98 0.80 1.75 2.79
CA SER A 98 0.15 1.94 4.11
C SER A 98 0.47 0.92 5.23
N ALA A 99 -0.26 -0.17 5.38
CA ALA A 99 0.05 -1.16 6.43
C ALA A 99 1.35 -1.93 6.16
N TYR A 100 1.64 -2.23 4.88
CA TYR A 100 2.91 -2.87 4.51
C TYR A 100 4.08 -1.91 4.53
N TYR A 101 3.83 -0.60 4.41
CA TYR A 101 4.85 0.41 4.66
C TYR A 101 5.44 0.22 6.06
N GLN A 102 4.59 0.00 7.08
CA GLN A 102 5.04 -0.26 8.45
C GLN A 102 5.79 -1.60 8.57
N GLY A 103 5.30 -2.66 7.91
CA GLY A 103 5.98 -3.96 7.88
C GLY A 103 7.35 -3.95 7.19
N VAL A 104 7.48 -3.25 6.06
CA VAL A 104 8.76 -3.04 5.34
C VAL A 104 9.73 -2.24 6.22
N TRP A 105 9.25 -1.22 6.92
CA TRP A 105 10.05 -0.43 7.85
C TRP A 105 10.55 -1.22 9.06
N TRP A 106 9.70 -2.09 9.61
CA TRP A 106 10.09 -3.00 10.67
C TRP A 106 11.15 -4.01 10.20
N CYS A 107 10.99 -4.47 8.96
CA CYS A 107 11.92 -5.39 8.31
C CYS A 107 13.34 -4.82 8.16
N CYS A 108 13.45 -3.53 7.86
CA CYS A 108 14.70 -2.80 7.66
C CYS A 108 15.34 -2.24 8.95
N ARG A 109 14.76 -2.54 10.13
CA ARG A 109 15.22 -2.16 11.48
C ARG A 109 15.55 -0.67 11.64
N THR A 110 14.63 0.07 12.27
CA THR A 110 14.80 1.25 13.17
C THR A 110 13.91 2.44 12.83
N CYS A 111 12.62 2.37 13.16
CA CYS A 111 11.76 3.56 13.13
C CYS A 111 10.90 3.67 14.38
N THR A 112 10.70 4.90 14.84
CA THR A 112 9.85 5.25 15.99
C THR A 112 8.54 5.86 15.48
N HIS A 113 7.44 5.50 16.14
CA HIS A 113 6.10 5.97 15.83
C HIS A 113 5.96 7.45 16.26
N GLY A 114 5.31 8.27 15.43
CA GLY A 114 4.94 9.64 15.78
C GLY A 114 3.61 10.00 15.11
N SER A 115 2.91 10.98 15.65
CA SER A 115 1.64 11.50 15.12
C SER A 115 1.82 12.95 14.66
N TYR A 116 1.53 13.23 13.38
CA TYR A 116 1.42 14.59 12.85
C TYR A 116 0.13 14.76 12.02
N SER A 117 -0.11 16.01 11.60
CA SER A 117 -1.40 16.52 11.12
C SER A 117 -1.35 16.91 9.63
N LYS A 118 -2.43 16.52 8.92
CA LYS A 118 -2.84 16.79 7.53
C LYS A 118 -2.46 18.15 6.92
N TYR A 119 -1.80 18.14 5.75
CA TYR A 119 -1.66 19.24 4.75
C TYR A 119 -1.31 18.69 3.34
N PRO A 120 -1.47 19.46 2.23
CA PRO A 120 -2.32 19.07 1.10
C PRO A 120 -1.57 18.30 0.00
N GLN A 121 -1.50 16.98 0.10
CA GLN A 121 -1.20 16.10 -1.04
C GLN A 121 -2.34 15.08 -1.13
N ARG A 122 -3.04 15.05 -2.27
CA ARG A 122 -4.42 14.54 -2.39
C ARG A 122 -4.52 13.01 -2.53
N ALA A 123 -3.60 12.24 -1.98
CA ALA A 123 -3.79 10.79 -1.90
C ALA A 123 -4.65 10.46 -0.67
N PRO A 124 -5.63 9.54 -0.76
CA PRO A 124 -6.37 9.09 0.42
C PRO A 124 -5.43 8.51 1.48
N GLU A 125 -5.45 9.11 2.67
CA GLU A 125 -4.78 8.62 3.87
C GLU A 125 -5.82 7.94 4.74
N LEU A 126 -5.76 6.61 4.79
CA LEU A 126 -6.66 5.75 5.56
C LEU A 126 -5.79 4.91 6.52
N HIS A 127 -5.01 5.59 7.35
CA HIS A 127 -4.11 4.98 8.33
C HIS A 127 -4.16 5.74 9.67
N ASP A 128 -4.02 5.01 10.78
CA ASP A 128 -4.06 5.58 12.14
C ASP A 128 -2.66 5.88 12.70
N ARG A 129 -1.61 5.65 11.91
CA ARG A 129 -0.20 5.77 12.35
C ARG A 129 0.66 6.32 11.22
N GLU A 130 1.58 7.23 11.55
CA GLU A 130 2.53 7.84 10.63
C GLU A 130 3.98 7.50 11.00
N ALA A 131 4.84 7.50 9.99
CA ALA A 131 6.28 7.39 10.17
C ALA A 131 6.94 8.77 10.31
N ALA A 132 7.65 8.96 11.42
CA ALA A 132 8.31 10.22 11.74
C ALA A 132 9.71 10.38 11.13
N LYS A 133 10.39 9.28 10.74
CA LYS A 133 11.79 9.32 10.25
C LYS A 133 12.13 8.09 9.43
N ALA A 134 12.77 8.28 8.26
CA ALA A 134 13.28 7.22 7.38
C ALA A 134 13.96 6.04 8.12
N ALA A 135 13.70 4.83 7.65
CA ALA A 135 14.53 3.66 7.99
C ALA A 135 15.96 3.85 7.44
N PRO A 136 16.98 3.17 8.02
CA PRO A 136 18.32 3.13 7.43
C PRO A 136 18.25 2.70 5.97
N ASP A 137 19.09 3.33 5.14
CA ASP A 137 19.20 3.07 3.70
C ASP A 137 17.93 3.38 2.89
N PHE A 138 17.02 4.21 3.43
CA PHE A 138 15.89 4.78 2.70
C PHE A 138 16.03 6.29 2.54
N ILE A 139 15.86 6.72 1.29
CA ILE A 139 15.86 8.12 0.88
C ILE A 139 14.42 8.63 0.86
N HIS A 140 14.22 9.80 1.46
CA HIS A 140 12.97 10.52 1.51
C HIS A 140 12.67 11.22 0.17
N HIS A 141 11.50 10.99 -0.42
CA HIS A 141 11.17 11.49 -1.77
C HIS A 141 9.89 12.32 -1.90
N ALA A 142 9.02 12.38 -0.89
CA ALA A 142 7.83 13.24 -0.88
C ALA A 142 7.65 13.92 0.47
N VAL A 143 7.08 15.11 0.53
CA VAL A 143 6.88 15.88 1.78
C VAL A 143 6.18 15.02 2.86
N ASN A 144 6.37 15.35 4.14
CA ASN A 144 5.73 14.64 5.28
C ASN A 144 6.03 13.14 5.38
N HIS A 145 7.17 12.69 4.86
CA HIS A 145 7.53 11.27 4.89
C HIS A 145 6.57 10.37 4.10
N GLU A 146 5.76 10.91 3.19
CA GLU A 146 4.74 10.13 2.49
C GLU A 146 5.31 9.07 1.53
N CYS A 147 6.55 9.24 1.09
CA CYS A 147 7.22 8.35 0.14
C CYS A 147 8.71 8.14 0.49
N PHE A 148 9.15 6.89 0.45
CA PHE A 148 10.55 6.52 0.57
C PHE A 148 10.99 5.53 -0.49
N VAL A 149 12.26 5.62 -0.88
CA VAL A 149 12.92 4.69 -1.80
C VAL A 149 14.17 4.15 -1.14
N SER A 150 14.39 2.84 -1.17
CA SER A 150 15.65 2.28 -0.69
C SER A 150 16.82 2.76 -1.57
N GLU A 151 18.00 2.96 -1.00
CA GLU A 151 19.19 3.42 -1.74
C GLU A 151 19.53 2.51 -2.93
N ALA A 152 19.26 1.21 -2.80
CA ALA A 152 19.40 0.22 -3.86
C ALA A 152 18.34 0.33 -4.98
N ASN A 153 17.42 1.31 -4.92
CA ASN A 153 16.29 1.50 -5.83
C ASN A 153 15.43 0.22 -5.99
N LYS A 154 15.32 -0.52 -4.90
CA LYS A 154 14.72 -1.84 -4.82
C LYS A 154 13.32 -1.81 -4.23
N VAL A 155 13.10 -0.94 -3.26
CA VAL A 155 11.87 -0.86 -2.50
C VAL A 155 11.39 0.58 -2.56
N LEU A 156 10.16 0.79 -3.02
CA LEU A 156 9.44 2.05 -2.99
C LEU A 156 8.26 1.89 -2.04
N THR A 157 8.07 2.80 -1.10
CA THR A 157 6.95 2.73 -0.15
C THR A 157 6.16 4.03 -0.11
N PHE A 158 4.84 3.92 0.04
CA PHE A 158 3.93 5.03 0.26
C PHE A 158 3.20 4.88 1.60
N GLN A 159 3.12 5.94 2.40
CA GLN A 159 2.25 5.99 3.58
C GLN A 159 0.78 6.13 3.16
N ALA A 160 0.52 6.95 2.15
CA ALA A 160 -0.80 7.11 1.56
C ALA A 160 -1.20 5.90 0.68
N HIS A 161 -2.45 5.89 0.24
CA HIS A 161 -2.99 4.86 -0.65
C HIS A 161 -3.20 5.40 -2.08
N PRO A 162 -2.12 5.58 -2.87
CA PRO A 162 -2.24 6.08 -4.25
C PRO A 162 -2.99 5.10 -5.17
N GLY A 163 -3.17 3.84 -4.74
CA GLY A 163 -3.92 2.81 -5.45
C GLY A 163 -5.39 2.69 -5.06
N ILE A 164 -5.93 3.59 -4.22
CA ILE A 164 -7.34 3.55 -3.82
C ILE A 164 -8.14 4.54 -4.68
N SER A 165 -9.12 4.01 -5.41
CA SER A 165 -10.11 4.84 -6.11
C SER A 165 -11.08 5.50 -5.13
N ASN A 166 -11.72 6.59 -5.54
CA ASN A 166 -12.71 7.27 -4.70
C ASN A 166 -13.88 6.33 -4.33
N VAL A 167 -14.25 5.39 -5.21
CA VAL A 167 -15.26 4.36 -4.95
C VAL A 167 -14.79 3.42 -3.84
N LEU A 168 -13.56 2.93 -3.92
CA LEU A 168 -13.00 2.05 -2.89
C LEU A 168 -12.83 2.79 -1.55
N ALA A 169 -12.39 4.06 -1.56
CA ALA A 169 -12.28 4.89 -0.36
C ALA A 169 -13.63 5.07 0.34
N LYS A 170 -14.70 5.35 -0.41
CA LYS A 170 -16.06 5.48 0.14
C LYS A 170 -16.53 4.19 0.78
N LYS A 171 -16.30 3.04 0.13
CA LYS A 171 -16.65 1.73 0.68
C LYS A 171 -15.88 1.43 1.97
N MET A 172 -14.58 1.73 2.00
CA MET A 172 -13.75 1.58 3.20
C MET A 172 -14.27 2.42 4.37
N LEU A 173 -14.66 3.67 4.10
CA LEU A 173 -15.10 4.62 5.12
C LEU A 173 -16.50 4.31 5.67
N LEU A 174 -17.41 3.83 4.81
CA LEU A 174 -18.83 3.68 5.12
C LEU A 174 -19.24 2.25 5.49
N GLU A 175 -18.61 1.23 4.92
CA GLU A 175 -19.13 -0.14 4.94
C GLU A 175 -18.18 -1.17 5.59
N GLU A 176 -16.88 -0.89 5.65
CA GLU A 176 -15.89 -1.91 6.02
C GLU A 176 -15.60 -2.01 7.52
N ASP A 177 -15.06 -0.95 8.13
CA ASP A 177 -14.57 -1.01 9.51
C ASP A 177 -14.67 0.36 10.19
N PRO A 178 -15.23 0.44 11.41
CA PRO A 178 -15.22 1.68 12.19
C PRO A 178 -13.83 2.28 12.41
N VAL A 179 -12.76 1.47 12.32
CA VAL A 179 -11.38 1.96 12.38
C VAL A 179 -11.12 3.04 11.33
N TYR A 180 -11.60 2.86 10.09
CA TYR A 180 -11.38 3.84 9.02
C TYR A 180 -12.15 5.14 9.20
N ASN A 181 -13.19 5.14 10.03
CA ASN A 181 -13.96 6.34 10.35
C ASN A 181 -13.68 6.89 11.75
N GLY A 182 -12.83 6.22 12.56
CA GLY A 182 -12.51 6.64 13.92
C GLY A 182 -13.73 6.80 14.83
N ASN A 183 -14.84 6.08 14.58
CA ASN A 183 -16.15 6.31 15.20
C ASN A 183 -16.71 7.74 14.99
N ALA A 184 -16.43 8.35 13.84
CA ALA A 184 -16.94 9.66 13.48
C ALA A 184 -18.48 9.70 13.47
N SER A 185 -19.03 10.88 13.81
CA SER A 185 -20.48 11.11 13.69
C SER A 185 -20.92 11.08 12.22
N ALA A 186 -22.21 10.82 11.97
CA ALA A 186 -22.76 10.80 10.61
C ALA A 186 -22.47 12.08 9.82
N ALA A 187 -22.52 13.25 10.47
CA ALA A 187 -22.21 14.54 9.84
C ALA A 187 -20.71 14.69 9.50
N ALA A 188 -19.81 14.16 10.34
CA ALA A 188 -18.37 14.17 10.05
C ALA A 188 -18.02 13.18 8.92
N LEU A 189 -18.66 12.01 8.89
CA LEU A 189 -18.57 11.05 7.80
C LEU A 189 -19.00 11.64 6.46
N GLU A 190 -20.12 12.35 6.44
CA GLU A 190 -20.61 13.00 5.21
C GLU A 190 -19.62 14.03 4.67
N GLN A 191 -18.97 14.79 5.55
CA GLN A 191 -17.90 15.72 5.15
C GLN A 191 -16.67 15.01 4.58
N GLU A 192 -16.25 13.87 5.15
CA GLU A 192 -15.13 13.09 4.60
C GLU A 192 -15.49 12.44 3.26
N VAL A 193 -16.73 11.95 3.09
CA VAL A 193 -17.22 11.40 1.81
C VAL A 193 -17.24 12.47 0.72
N GLN A 194 -17.67 13.70 1.03
CA GLN A 194 -17.68 14.81 0.07
C GLN A 194 -16.27 15.15 -0.43
N LYS A 195 -15.23 14.98 0.40
CA LYS A 195 -13.84 15.20 -0.05
C LYS A 195 -13.41 14.20 -1.12
N LEU A 196 -13.96 12.99 -1.10
CA LEU A 196 -13.73 11.94 -2.09
C LEU A 196 -14.45 12.19 -3.42
N ASP A 197 -15.28 13.24 -3.54
CA ASP A 197 -15.84 13.66 -4.84
C ASP A 197 -14.88 14.55 -5.63
N HIS A 198 -13.78 14.99 -5.02
CA HIS A 198 -12.75 15.76 -5.70
C HIS A 198 -11.68 14.86 -6.34
N PRO A 199 -11.06 15.29 -7.45
CA PRO A 199 -9.93 14.59 -8.04
C PRO A 199 -8.78 14.46 -7.03
N THR A 200 -8.35 13.23 -6.79
CA THR A 200 -7.24 12.84 -5.91
C THR A 200 -5.89 12.78 -6.63
N ASP A 201 -5.88 13.00 -7.95
CA ASP A 201 -4.65 13.06 -8.73
C ASP A 201 -3.76 14.22 -8.24
N GLY A 202 -2.71 13.85 -7.50
CA GLY A 202 -1.63 14.76 -7.11
C GLY A 202 -0.73 15.13 -8.29
N LEU A 203 0.16 16.10 -8.07
CA LEU A 203 1.21 16.43 -9.03
C LEU A 203 2.18 15.24 -9.20
N LYS A 204 2.75 15.07 -10.39
CA LYS A 204 3.76 14.05 -10.72
C LYS A 204 4.89 14.07 -9.67
N LEU A 205 5.09 12.95 -8.96
CA LEU A 205 6.05 12.87 -7.84
C LEU A 205 7.52 12.87 -8.29
N LEU A 206 7.82 12.61 -9.56
CA LEU A 206 9.18 12.58 -10.09
C LEU A 206 9.24 13.26 -11.46
N ASN A 207 10.21 14.16 -11.63
CA ASN A 207 10.55 14.74 -12.94
C ASN A 207 11.25 13.70 -13.81
#